data_AF-A0A925DYH9-F1
#
_entry.id   AF-A0A925DYH9-F1
#
_cell.length_a   1.000
_cell.length_b   1.000
_cell.length_c   1.000
_cell.angle_alpha   90.00
_cell.angle_beta   90.00
_cell.angle_gamma   90.00
#
_symmetry.space_group_name_H-M   'P 1'
#
loop_
_entity.id
_entity.type
_entity.pdbx_description
1 polymer ?
#
loop_
_entity_poly.entity_id
_entity_poly.type
_entity_poly.pdbx_seq_one_letter_code
_entity_poly.pdbx_strand_id
1 'polypeptide(L)'
;MLSLKRTMLLFVLCLTTAAVTAQQKNTDRSPSFANFSATIQLSENTLSNALSLSKGQEALLNLGNDFIFPGTVLSNENVFHNLQTIIIRSSAYNNAVLQISRQLNEDKSISYAGRIFGNGSADGYELKKSSDGNYILQKFETGKILQDCNMQ
;
A
#
# COMPACT_ATOMS: atom_id res chain seq x y z
N MET A 1 56.09 -24.57 13.76
CA MET A 1 55.67 -23.54 14.73
C MET A 1 55.19 -22.32 13.93
N LEU A 2 53.88 -22.06 13.92
CA LEU A 2 53.32 -20.93 13.17
C LEU A 2 53.65 -19.63 13.93
N SER A 3 54.28 -18.66 13.28
CA SER A 3 54.70 -17.39 13.88
C SER A 3 53.51 -16.64 14.50
N LEU A 4 53.71 -16.10 15.71
CA LEU A 4 52.71 -15.36 16.51
C LEU A 4 52.00 -14.24 15.71
N LYS A 5 52.70 -13.65 14.72
CA LYS A 5 52.15 -12.62 13.82
C LYS A 5 51.10 -13.18 12.85
N ARG A 6 51.23 -14.44 12.43
CA ARG A 6 50.27 -15.12 11.53
C ARG A 6 49.00 -15.55 12.25
N THR A 7 49.11 -15.99 13.51
CA THR A 7 47.95 -16.30 14.35
C THR A 7 47.18 -15.05 14.76
N MET A 8 47.86 -13.92 15.01
CA MET A 8 47.20 -12.65 15.31
C MET A 8 46.41 -12.11 14.10
N LEU A 9 46.98 -12.22 12.88
CA LEU A 9 46.30 -11.78 11.65
C LEU A 9 45.03 -12.61 11.38
N LEU A 10 45.07 -13.93 11.61
CA LEU A 10 43.91 -14.82 11.44
C LEU A 10 42.79 -14.52 12.45
N PHE A 11 43.14 -14.17 13.70
CA PHE A 11 42.13 -13.76 14.68
C PHE A 11 41.47 -12.43 14.32
N VAL A 12 42.25 -11.44 13.87
CA VAL A 12 41.70 -10.14 13.43
C VAL A 12 40.78 -10.31 12.20
N LEU A 13 41.11 -11.22 11.28
CA LEU A 13 40.29 -11.49 10.10
C LEU A 13 38.95 -12.21 10.42
N CYS A 14 38.90 -13.02 11.50
CA CYS A 14 37.66 -13.64 11.97
C CYS A 14 36.75 -12.67 12.74
N LEU A 15 37.29 -11.64 13.39
CA LEU A 15 36.47 -10.64 14.08
C LEU A 15 35.80 -9.66 13.11
N THR A 16 36.37 -9.41 11.93
CA THR A 16 35.78 -8.48 10.96
C THR A 16 34.65 -9.09 10.12
N THR A 17 34.54 -10.42 10.03
CA THR A 17 33.42 -11.08 9.32
C THR A 17 32.18 -11.25 10.20
N ALA A 18 32.32 -11.22 11.53
CA ALA A 18 31.19 -11.32 12.46
C ALA A 18 30.35 -10.03 12.57
N ALA A 19 30.85 -8.89 12.07
CA ALA A 19 30.16 -7.59 12.15
C ALA A 19 29.20 -7.32 10.98
N VAL A 20 29.11 -8.21 9.98
CA VAL A 20 28.26 -8.04 8.78
C VAL A 20 26.99 -8.89 8.87
N THR A 21 26.33 -8.86 10.01
CA THR A 21 24.90 -9.23 10.12
C THR A 21 24.15 -8.12 10.83
N ALA A 22 24.33 -6.88 10.35
CA ALA A 22 23.34 -5.84 10.56
C ALA A 22 22.07 -6.24 9.79
N GLN A 23 21.29 -7.17 10.35
CA GLN A 23 19.91 -7.38 9.93
C GLN A 23 19.21 -6.04 10.18
N GLN A 24 18.96 -5.32 9.11
CA GLN A 24 18.17 -4.11 9.10
C GLN A 24 16.86 -4.46 9.81
N LYS A 25 16.71 -3.96 11.05
CA LYS A 25 15.54 -4.20 11.88
C LYS A 25 14.36 -3.74 11.05
N ASN A 26 13.59 -4.69 10.52
CA ASN A 26 12.29 -4.40 9.94
C ASN A 26 11.61 -3.49 10.94
N THR A 27 11.29 -2.26 10.53
CA THR A 27 10.49 -1.37 11.36
C THR A 27 9.28 -2.21 11.79
N ASP A 28 8.97 -2.27 13.09
CA ASP A 28 7.85 -3.03 13.65
C ASP A 28 6.52 -2.46 13.11
N ARG A 29 6.26 -2.66 11.82
CA ARG A 29 5.05 -2.24 11.13
C ARG A 29 3.96 -3.21 11.58
N SER A 30 2.97 -2.69 12.29
CA SER A 30 1.80 -3.49 12.66
C SER A 30 0.81 -3.49 11.48
N PRO A 31 0.18 -4.64 11.17
CA PRO A 31 -0.84 -4.69 10.13
C PRO A 31 -2.08 -3.91 10.57
N SER A 32 -2.47 -2.89 9.80
CA SER A 32 -3.67 -2.09 10.07
C SER A 32 -4.94 -2.80 9.64
N PHE A 33 -4.83 -3.79 8.75
CA PHE A 33 -5.97 -4.48 8.16
C PHE A 33 -6.00 -5.98 8.47
N ALA A 34 -5.32 -6.44 9.51
CA ALA A 34 -5.20 -7.86 9.87
C ALA A 34 -6.56 -8.59 9.93
N ASN A 35 -7.57 -7.93 10.50
CA ASN A 35 -8.89 -8.51 10.77
C ASN A 35 -9.84 -8.55 9.55
N PHE A 36 -9.44 -7.98 8.42
CA PHE A 36 -10.24 -7.98 7.19
C PHE A 36 -9.83 -9.12 6.25
N SER A 37 -10.75 -9.54 5.37
CA SER A 37 -10.48 -10.59 4.39
C SER A 37 -9.29 -10.25 3.48
N ALA A 38 -8.56 -11.28 3.05
CA ALA A 38 -7.45 -11.11 2.09
C ALA A 38 -7.91 -10.56 0.74
N THR A 39 -9.16 -10.87 0.36
CA THR A 39 -9.79 -10.38 -0.87
C THR A 39 -11.18 -9.87 -0.54
N ILE A 40 -11.53 -8.70 -1.05
CA ILE A 40 -12.84 -8.08 -0.87
C ILE A 40 -13.38 -7.73 -2.25
N GLN A 41 -14.61 -8.14 -2.55
CA GLN A 41 -15.26 -7.83 -3.83
C GLN A 41 -15.81 -6.40 -3.80
N LEU A 42 -15.58 -5.64 -4.87
CA LEU A 42 -16.11 -4.29 -5.04
C LEU A 42 -17.00 -4.21 -6.26
N SER A 43 -18.11 -3.49 -6.07
CA SER A 43 -18.95 -3.07 -7.18
C SER A 43 -18.36 -1.84 -7.86
N GLU A 44 -18.55 -1.73 -9.18
CA GLU A 44 -18.22 -0.50 -9.93
C GLU A 44 -19.03 0.70 -9.43
N ASN A 45 -20.24 0.47 -8.91
CA ASN A 45 -21.05 1.53 -8.30
C ASN A 45 -20.37 2.15 -7.09
N THR A 46 -19.74 1.35 -6.22
CA THR A 46 -18.96 1.87 -5.09
C THR A 46 -17.81 2.75 -5.57
N LEU A 47 -17.09 2.33 -6.61
CA LEU A 47 -15.97 3.09 -7.18
C LEU A 47 -16.43 4.40 -7.84
N SER A 48 -17.50 4.33 -8.62
CA SER A 48 -18.12 5.50 -9.26
C SER A 48 -18.64 6.51 -8.23
N ASN A 49 -19.31 6.02 -7.18
CA ASN A 49 -19.81 6.85 -6.08
C ASN A 49 -18.67 7.49 -5.30
N ALA A 50 -17.54 6.80 -5.11
CA ALA A 50 -16.37 7.43 -4.50
C ALA A 50 -15.87 8.61 -5.35
N LEU A 51 -15.80 8.45 -6.67
CA LEU A 51 -15.32 9.48 -7.59
C LEU A 51 -16.29 10.66 -7.81
N SER A 52 -17.53 10.60 -7.29
CA SER A 52 -18.45 11.75 -7.32
C SER A 52 -18.32 12.66 -6.10
N LEU A 53 -17.55 12.25 -5.08
CA LEU A 53 -17.36 13.02 -3.85
C LEU A 53 -16.51 14.27 -4.09
N SER A 54 -16.85 15.38 -3.44
CA SER A 54 -16.11 16.64 -3.58
C SER A 54 -14.95 16.74 -2.59
N LYS A 55 -13.91 17.51 -2.95
CA LYS A 55 -12.80 17.82 -2.04
C LYS A 55 -13.31 18.45 -0.73
N GLY A 56 -12.79 17.98 0.40
CA GLY A 56 -13.18 18.41 1.75
C GLY A 56 -14.43 17.71 2.29
N GLN A 57 -15.10 16.87 1.50
CA GLN A 57 -16.27 16.13 1.95
C GLN A 57 -15.87 14.97 2.87
N GLU A 58 -16.66 14.75 3.92
CA GLU A 58 -16.60 13.52 4.73
C GLU A 58 -17.31 12.38 4.00
N ALA A 59 -16.67 11.22 3.96
CA ALA A 59 -17.13 10.06 3.23
C ALA A 59 -17.11 8.82 4.13
N LEU A 60 -18.14 8.00 3.99
CA LEU A 60 -18.24 6.68 4.61
C LEU A 60 -18.39 5.65 3.49
N LEU A 61 -17.26 5.15 2.99
CA LEU A 61 -17.27 4.23 1.85
C LEU A 61 -17.43 2.80 2.31
N ASN A 62 -18.50 2.12 1.87
CA ASN A 62 -18.63 0.68 2.04
C ASN A 62 -17.90 -0.03 0.89
N LEU A 63 -16.72 -0.59 1.19
CA LEU A 63 -15.85 -1.29 0.24
C LEU A 63 -16.20 -2.77 0.10
N GLY A 64 -17.27 -3.25 0.73
CA GLY A 64 -17.72 -4.65 0.70
C GLY A 64 -17.24 -5.46 1.92
N ASN A 65 -17.88 -6.61 2.17
CA ASN A 65 -17.57 -7.51 3.30
C ASN A 65 -17.46 -6.79 4.65
N ASP A 66 -18.39 -5.89 4.94
CA ASP A 66 -18.42 -5.04 6.13
C ASP A 66 -17.19 -4.12 6.33
N PHE A 67 -16.34 -4.00 5.30
CA PHE A 67 -15.22 -3.07 5.32
C PHE A 67 -15.68 -1.65 4.99
N ILE A 68 -15.91 -0.88 6.04
CA ILE A 68 -16.28 0.54 5.94
C ILE A 68 -15.02 1.39 6.08
N PHE A 69 -14.77 2.26 5.10
CA PHE A 69 -13.67 3.20 5.08
C PHE A 69 -14.16 4.63 5.33
N PRO A 70 -14.18 5.09 6.60
CA PRO A 70 -14.49 6.48 6.93
C PRO A 70 -13.28 7.38 6.64
N GLY A 71 -13.52 8.55 6.06
CA GLY A 71 -12.46 9.52 5.82
C GLY A 71 -12.88 10.79 5.09
N THR A 72 -11.95 11.74 5.02
CA THR A 72 -12.12 13.04 4.33
C THR A 72 -11.49 12.99 2.94
N VAL A 73 -12.18 13.52 1.94
CA VAL A 73 -11.65 13.65 0.57
C VAL A 73 -10.58 14.74 0.52
N LEU A 74 -9.33 14.37 0.26
CA LEU A 74 -8.21 15.31 0.14
C LEU A 74 -8.17 15.99 -1.24
N SER A 75 -8.48 15.24 -2.28
CA SER A 75 -8.47 15.70 -3.67
C SER A 75 -9.36 14.81 -4.52
N ASN A 76 -10.00 15.39 -5.54
CA ASN A 76 -10.69 14.64 -6.58
C ASN A 76 -10.52 15.42 -7.89
N GLU A 77 -9.56 15.00 -8.71
CA GLU A 77 -9.07 15.79 -9.84
C GLU A 77 -9.21 15.02 -11.14
N ASN A 78 -9.56 15.72 -12.22
CA ASN A 78 -9.51 15.20 -13.59
C ASN A 78 -8.15 15.54 -14.20
N VAL A 79 -7.38 14.51 -14.49
CA VAL A 79 -6.04 14.57 -15.08
C VAL A 79 -6.15 14.14 -16.56
N PHE A 80 -5.62 14.93 -17.49
CA PHE A 80 -5.61 14.61 -18.94
C PHE A 80 -6.98 14.28 -19.58
N HIS A 81 -8.10 14.72 -18.99
CA HIS A 81 -9.49 14.52 -19.46
C HIS A 81 -10.00 13.07 -19.47
N ASN A 82 -9.12 12.07 -19.51
CA ASN A 82 -9.45 10.66 -19.52
C ASN A 82 -9.09 9.93 -18.22
N LEU A 83 -8.42 10.60 -17.28
CA LEU A 83 -8.06 10.05 -15.97
C LEU A 83 -8.70 10.91 -14.88
N GLN A 84 -9.36 10.30 -13.90
CA GLN A 84 -9.84 10.98 -12.70
C GLN A 84 -9.29 10.26 -11.49
N THR A 85 -8.72 11.00 -10.54
CA THR A 85 -8.15 10.42 -9.31
C THR A 85 -8.73 11.10 -8.07
N ILE A 86 -9.26 10.27 -7.17
CA ILE A 86 -9.68 10.69 -5.83
C ILE A 86 -8.73 10.12 -4.78
N ILE A 87 -8.43 10.94 -3.77
CA ILE A 87 -7.63 10.58 -2.60
C ILE A 87 -8.45 10.88 -1.35
N ILE A 88 -8.60 9.88 -0.49
CA ILE A 88 -9.37 9.94 0.75
C ILE A 88 -8.46 9.53 1.90
N ARG A 89 -8.40 10.34 2.95
CA ARG A 89 -7.65 10.04 4.17
C ARG A 89 -8.58 9.50 5.23
N SER A 90 -8.26 8.34 5.77
CA SER A 90 -9.08 7.69 6.78
C SER A 90 -9.03 8.40 8.13
N SER A 91 -10.18 8.49 8.79
CA SER A 91 -10.29 8.90 10.19
C SER A 91 -10.16 7.73 11.18
N ALA A 92 -10.25 6.48 10.73
CA ALA A 92 -10.25 5.28 11.60
C ALA A 92 -8.98 4.42 11.49
N TYR A 93 -8.28 4.47 10.35
CA TYR A 93 -7.15 3.56 10.05
C TYR A 93 -5.81 4.29 10.07
N ASN A 94 -5.48 4.99 11.16
CA ASN A 94 -4.22 5.72 11.34
C ASN A 94 -3.84 6.60 10.14
N ASN A 95 -4.79 7.41 9.67
CA ASN A 95 -4.61 8.26 8.49
C ASN A 95 -4.27 7.51 7.19
N ALA A 96 -4.64 6.22 7.07
CA ALA A 96 -4.48 5.47 5.84
C ALA A 96 -5.12 6.19 4.66
N VAL A 97 -4.46 6.10 3.52
CA VAL A 97 -4.89 6.77 2.29
C VAL A 97 -5.51 5.72 1.38
N LEU A 98 -6.74 6.00 0.96
CA LEU A 98 -7.39 5.34 -0.17
C LEU A 98 -7.20 6.24 -1.39
N GLN A 99 -6.58 5.68 -2.43
CA GLN A 99 -6.49 6.30 -3.75
C GLN A 99 -7.28 5.45 -4.74
N ILE A 100 -8.15 6.09 -5.52
CA ILE A 100 -8.87 5.46 -6.63
C ILE A 100 -8.69 6.31 -7.87
N SER A 101 -8.33 5.67 -8.98
CA SER A 101 -8.21 6.26 -10.30
C SER A 101 -9.19 5.58 -11.26
N ARG A 102 -9.95 6.37 -12.01
CA ARG A 102 -10.76 5.94 -13.15
C ARG A 102 -10.09 6.39 -14.44
N GLN A 103 -9.89 5.47 -15.36
CA GLN A 103 -9.38 5.75 -16.70
C GLN A 103 -10.43 5.39 -17.75
N LEU A 104 -10.67 6.31 -18.68
CA LEU A 104 -11.39 6.06 -19.92
C LEU A 104 -10.37 5.65 -20.99
N ASN A 105 -10.48 4.41 -21.47
CA ASN A 105 -9.59 3.85 -22.49
C ASN A 105 -10.04 4.28 -23.90
N GLU A 106 -9.17 4.09 -24.89
CA GLU A 106 -9.43 4.47 -26.29
C GLU A 106 -10.65 3.73 -26.89
N ASP A 107 -10.89 2.49 -26.45
CA ASP A 107 -12.05 1.68 -26.82
C ASP A 107 -13.35 2.08 -26.09
N LYS A 108 -13.32 3.18 -25.33
CA LYS A 108 -14.39 3.70 -24.46
C LYS A 108 -14.72 2.82 -23.25
N SER A 109 -13.93 1.78 -22.97
CA SER A 109 -14.06 1.03 -21.73
C SER A 109 -13.54 1.84 -20.54
N ILE A 110 -14.07 1.54 -19.35
CA ILE A 110 -13.62 2.15 -18.10
C ILE A 110 -12.78 1.13 -17.33
N SER A 111 -11.60 1.56 -16.89
CA SER A 111 -10.76 0.81 -15.96
C SER A 111 -10.58 1.57 -14.65
N TYR A 112 -10.54 0.82 -13.55
CA TYR A 112 -10.23 1.37 -12.23
C TYR A 112 -8.93 0.77 -11.69
N ALA A 113 -8.14 1.61 -11.03
CA ALA A 113 -6.94 1.22 -10.29
C ALA A 113 -6.90 1.99 -8.98
N GLY A 114 -6.21 1.48 -7.98
CA GLY A 114 -6.23 2.11 -6.67
C GLY A 114 -5.52 1.31 -5.60
N ARG A 115 -5.28 1.96 -4.46
CA ARG A 115 -4.61 1.36 -3.30
C ARG A 115 -5.15 1.92 -2.00
N ILE A 116 -5.10 1.10 -0.96
CA ILE A 116 -5.24 1.51 0.43
C ILE A 116 -3.91 1.24 1.12
N PHE A 117 -3.31 2.26 1.72
CA PHE A 117 -2.07 2.09 2.47
C PHE A 117 -1.99 3.08 3.64
N GLY A 118 -1.52 2.60 4.78
CA GLY A 118 -1.23 3.43 5.95
C GLY A 118 0.25 3.72 6.07
N ASN A 119 0.61 4.93 6.53
CA ASN A 119 1.99 5.21 6.89
C ASN A 119 2.40 4.31 8.06
N GLY A 120 3.45 3.51 7.89
CA GLY A 120 3.90 2.55 8.90
C GLY A 120 3.04 1.27 9.04
N SER A 121 2.03 1.06 8.19
CA SER A 121 1.26 -0.19 8.16
C SER A 121 2.07 -1.31 7.51
N ALA A 122 1.99 -2.54 8.04
CA ALA A 122 2.61 -3.72 7.43
C ALA A 122 1.80 -4.28 6.24
N ASP A 123 0.55 -3.87 6.11
CA ASP A 123 -0.37 -4.32 5.07
C ASP A 123 -1.15 -3.16 4.44
N GLY A 124 -1.69 -3.46 3.26
CA GLY A 124 -2.54 -2.57 2.47
C GLY A 124 -3.38 -3.37 1.50
N TYR A 125 -4.16 -2.66 0.67
CA TYR A 125 -4.96 -3.27 -0.39
C TYR A 125 -4.65 -2.67 -1.74
N GLU A 126 -4.69 -3.48 -2.78
CA GLU A 126 -4.60 -3.04 -4.17
C GLU A 126 -5.89 -3.37 -4.91
N LEU A 127 -6.45 -2.38 -5.60
CA LEU A 127 -7.61 -2.54 -6.46
C LEU A 127 -7.18 -3.17 -7.78
N LYS A 128 -7.73 -4.34 -8.09
CA LYS A 128 -7.44 -5.13 -9.29
C LYS A 128 -8.72 -5.69 -9.88
N LYS A 129 -8.66 -6.08 -11.16
CA LYS A 129 -9.71 -6.88 -11.81
C LYS A 129 -9.39 -8.36 -11.60
N SER A 130 -10.38 -9.16 -11.17
CA SER A 130 -10.27 -10.61 -11.06
C SER A 130 -10.33 -11.29 -12.43
N SER A 131 -10.03 -12.59 -12.48
CA SER A 131 -10.18 -13.42 -13.68
C SER A 131 -11.60 -13.36 -14.25
N ASP A 132 -12.59 -13.17 -13.39
CA ASP A 132 -14.02 -13.17 -13.74
C ASP A 132 -14.49 -11.77 -14.16
N GLY A 133 -13.58 -10.81 -14.25
CA GLY A 133 -13.86 -9.43 -14.66
C GLY A 133 -14.37 -8.51 -13.55
N ASN A 134 -14.52 -9.00 -12.32
CA ASN A 134 -14.99 -8.21 -11.17
C ASN A 134 -13.85 -7.43 -10.51
N TYR A 135 -14.15 -6.28 -9.91
CA TYR A 135 -13.14 -5.56 -9.12
C TYR A 135 -12.99 -6.15 -7.72
N ILE A 136 -11.74 -6.24 -7.27
CA ILE A 136 -11.38 -6.73 -5.94
C ILE A 136 -10.34 -5.81 -5.28
N LEU A 137 -10.41 -5.67 -3.97
CA LEU A 137 -9.29 -5.23 -3.15
C LEU A 137 -8.54 -6.47 -2.69
N GLN A 138 -7.29 -6.60 -3.16
CA GLN A 138 -6.39 -7.68 -2.79
C GLN A 138 -5.40 -7.19 -1.75
N LYS A 139 -5.36 -7.82 -0.59
CA LYS A 139 -4.41 -7.49 0.48
C LYS A 139 -2.98 -7.79 0.03
N PHE A 140 -2.06 -6.91 0.38
CA PHE A 140 -0.62 -7.09 0.17
C PHE A 140 0.17 -6.68 1.41
N GLU A 141 1.39 -7.21 1.55
CA GLU A 141 2.35 -6.77 2.57
C GLU A 141 3.15 -5.57 2.05
N THR A 142 3.14 -4.47 2.78
CA THR A 142 3.79 -3.21 2.35
C THR A 142 5.30 -3.37 2.20
N GLY A 143 5.94 -4.20 3.02
CA GLY A 143 7.38 -4.48 2.91
C GLY A 143 7.81 -5.14 1.58
N LYS A 144 6.86 -5.73 0.83
CA LYS A 144 7.13 -6.31 -0.50
C LYS A 144 6.97 -5.31 -1.64
N ILE A 145 6.28 -4.18 -1.42
CA ILE A 145 5.85 -3.25 -2.47
C ILE A 145 6.46 -1.85 -2.29
N LEU A 146 6.57 -1.38 -1.05
CA LEU A 146 7.16 -0.09 -0.72
C LEU A 146 8.65 -0.32 -0.45
N GLN A 147 9.52 0.08 -1.39
CA GLN A 147 10.94 0.20 -1.09
C GLN A 147 11.11 1.31 -0.05
N ASP A 148 11.86 1.02 1.01
CA ASP A 148 12.28 2.05 1.95
C ASP A 148 13.11 3.07 1.15
N CYS A 149 12.64 4.32 1.07
CA CYS A 149 13.44 5.42 0.55
C CYS A 149 14.60 5.69 1.51
N ASN A 150 15.65 4.88 1.42
CA ASN A 150 16.95 5.19 1.99
C ASN A 150 17.61 6.21 1.05
N MET A 151 17.30 7.49 1.24
CA MET A 151 18.20 8.54 0.77
C MET A 151 19.43 8.48 1.67
N GLN A 152 20.47 7.78 1.21
CA GLN A 152 21.83 7.89 1.74
C GLN A 152 22.46 9.21 1.30
#